data_AF-M1DC11-F1
#
_entry.id   AF-M1DC11-F1
#
_cell.length_a   1.000
_cell.length_b   1.000
_cell.length_c   1.000
_cell.angle_alpha   90.00
_cell.angle_beta   90.00
_cell.angle_gamma   90.00
#
_symmetry.space_group_name_H-M   'P 1'
#
loop_
_entity.id
_entity.type
_entity.pdbx_description
1 polymer ?
#
loop_
_entity_poly.entity_id
_entity_poly.type
_entity_poly.pdbx_seq_one_letter_code
_entity_poly.pdbx_strand_id
1 'polypeptide(L)'
;MNTFNNNNNKFNKKKVVFIMGATGTGKSRLSVDLDTHFRGEIINSDKMQVYKGLEIVTNKITHAEKQGVRHYLLGEIEPNSIFTAEDFCVKSNINIETILKA
;
A
#
# COMPACT_ATOMS: atom_id res chain seq x y z
N MET A 1 -33.02 7.50 38.84
CA MET A 1 -32.62 6.27 38.12
C MET A 1 -31.90 6.74 36.86
N ASN A 2 -30.58 6.89 36.96
CA ASN A 2 -29.77 7.51 35.90
C ASN A 2 -29.31 6.43 34.92
N THR A 3 -29.82 6.49 33.69
CA THR A 3 -29.35 5.66 32.58
C THR A 3 -28.07 6.28 32.04
N PHE A 4 -26.91 5.76 32.46
CA PHE A 4 -25.64 6.04 31.80
C PHE A 4 -25.66 5.38 30.42
N ASN A 5 -25.95 6.16 29.38
CA ASN A 5 -25.77 5.76 27.99
C ASN A 5 -24.26 5.72 27.71
N ASN A 6 -23.67 4.54 27.90
CA ASN A 6 -22.27 4.29 27.61
C ASN A 6 -22.14 4.09 26.09
N ASN A 7 -21.98 5.19 25.35
CA ASN A 7 -21.70 5.20 23.92
C ASN A 7 -20.28 4.65 23.66
N ASN A 8 -20.10 3.34 23.85
CA ASN A 8 -18.90 2.60 23.47
C ASN A 8 -18.86 2.33 21.96
N ASN A 9 -19.08 3.35 21.13
CA ASN A 9 -18.68 3.32 19.72
C ASN A 9 -17.16 3.51 19.67
N LYS A 10 -16.44 2.47 20.07
CA LYS A 10 -15.01 2.33 19.83
C LYS A 10 -14.86 2.23 18.32
N PHE A 11 -14.63 3.37 17.66
CA PHE A 11 -14.46 3.46 16.21
C PHE A 11 -13.58 2.33 15.72
N ASN A 12 -14.16 1.41 14.95
CA ASN A 12 -13.46 0.28 14.36
C ASN A 12 -12.57 0.83 13.23
N LYS A 13 -11.49 1.52 13.61
CA LYS A 13 -10.57 2.16 12.66
C LYS A 13 -9.88 1.09 11.85
N LYS A 14 -9.92 1.28 10.53
CA LYS A 14 -9.19 0.48 9.54
C LYS A 14 -7.71 0.47 9.90
N LYS A 15 -7.12 -0.72 9.97
CA LYS A 15 -5.71 -0.91 10.30
C LYS A 15 -4.88 -0.84 9.02
N VAL A 16 -3.87 0.02 9.03
CA VAL A 16 -2.91 0.18 7.94
C VAL A 16 -1.52 0.23 8.55
N VAL A 17 -0.57 -0.47 7.94
CA VAL A 17 0.84 -0.46 8.33
C VAL A 17 1.61 0.38 7.33
N PHE A 18 2.41 1.33 7.82
CA PHE A 18 3.29 2.16 6.98
C PHE A 18 4.74 1.73 7.18
N ILE A 19 5.41 1.36 6.08
CA ILE A 19 6.83 1.01 6.08
C ILE A 19 7.59 2.15 5.41
N MET A 20 8.24 2.98 6.24
CA MET A 20 8.96 4.17 5.80
C MET A 20 10.48 4.02 5.96
N GLY A 21 11.25 4.77 5.18
CA GLY A 21 12.71 4.76 5.23
C GLY A 21 13.35 5.17 3.91
N ALA A 22 14.65 5.47 3.94
CA ALA A 22 15.43 5.89 2.78
C ALA A 22 15.44 4.83 1.66
N THR A 23 15.77 5.22 0.43
CA THR A 23 15.91 4.29 -0.70
C THR A 23 17.00 3.25 -0.42
N GLY A 24 16.77 2.00 -0.80
CA GLY A 24 17.74 0.91 -0.60
C GLY A 24 17.74 0.27 0.79
N THR A 25 16.95 0.74 1.76
CA THR A 25 16.92 0.16 3.13
C THR A 25 16.10 -1.13 3.26
N GLY A 26 15.77 -1.82 2.16
CA GLY A 26 15.07 -3.11 2.19
C GLY A 26 13.56 -3.07 2.46
N LYS A 27 12.89 -1.92 2.33
CA LYS A 27 11.45 -1.76 2.60
C LYS A 27 10.55 -2.74 1.83
N SER A 28 10.81 -2.92 0.53
CA SER A 28 10.00 -3.82 -0.31
C SER A 28 10.14 -5.28 0.10
N ARG A 29 11.35 -5.69 0.54
CA ARG A 29 11.57 -7.01 1.11
C ARG A 29 10.79 -7.18 2.41
N LEU A 30 10.90 -6.21 3.33
CA LEU A 30 10.16 -6.24 4.59
C LEU A 30 8.64 -6.30 4.36
N SER A 31 8.10 -5.57 3.36
CA SER A 31 6.67 -5.61 3.07
C SER A 31 6.19 -6.99 2.61
N VAL A 32 7.00 -7.71 1.83
CA VAL A 32 6.69 -9.08 1.39
C VAL A 32 6.85 -10.05 2.55
N ASP A 33 7.92 -9.95 3.34
CA ASP A 33 8.16 -10.82 4.50
C ASP A 33 7.00 -10.73 5.51
N LEU A 34 6.41 -9.53 5.69
CA LEU A 34 5.25 -9.32 6.57
C LEU A 34 3.97 -10.01 6.08
N ASP A 35 3.82 -10.28 4.78
CA ASP A 35 2.64 -10.98 4.26
C ASP A 35 2.49 -12.38 4.87
N THR A 36 3.60 -13.08 5.10
CA THR A 36 3.61 -14.41 5.72
C THR A 36 2.95 -14.45 7.10
N HIS A 37 2.93 -13.31 7.80
CA HIS A 37 2.37 -13.18 9.15
C HIS A 37 0.97 -12.57 9.16
N PHE A 38 0.68 -11.64 8.25
CA PHE A 38 -0.53 -10.82 8.30
C PHE A 38 -1.51 -11.06 7.14
N ARG A 39 -1.10 -11.80 6.09
CA ARG A 39 -1.87 -12.02 4.85
C ARG A 39 -2.38 -10.71 4.28
N GLY A 40 -1.45 -9.77 4.09
CA GLY A 40 -1.74 -8.41 3.70
C GLY A 40 -1.48 -8.17 2.23
N GLU A 41 -2.01 -7.07 1.71
CA GLU A 41 -1.69 -6.60 0.37
C GLU A 41 -0.93 -5.27 0.45
N ILE A 42 -0.08 -5.00 -0.55
CA ILE A 42 0.87 -3.90 -0.51
C ILE A 42 0.41 -2.78 -1.44
N ILE A 43 0.38 -1.54 -0.96
CA ILE A 43 0.19 -0.35 -1.79
C ILE A 43 1.53 0.38 -1.90
N ASN A 44 2.08 0.48 -3.11
CA ASN A 44 3.32 1.21 -3.34
C ASN A 44 3.09 2.73 -3.18
N SER A 45 3.95 3.40 -2.42
CA SER A 45 3.93 4.85 -2.22
C SER A 45 5.11 5.58 -2.89
N ASP A 46 5.99 4.88 -3.60
CA ASP A 46 7.08 5.52 -4.34
C ASP A 46 6.55 6.11 -5.65
N LYS A 47 6.69 7.44 -5.80
CA LYS A 47 6.16 8.21 -6.94
C LYS A 47 6.72 7.80 -8.30
N MET A 48 7.92 7.22 -8.37
CA MET A 48 8.54 6.80 -9.63
C MET A 48 8.16 5.36 -9.97
N GLN A 49 7.94 4.51 -8.96
CA GLN A 49 7.57 3.12 -9.18
C GLN A 49 6.12 2.93 -9.64
N VAL A 50 5.27 3.97 -9.59
CA VAL A 50 3.88 3.89 -10.09
C VAL A 50 3.80 3.69 -11.61
N TYR A 51 4.78 4.16 -12.37
CA TYR A 51 4.77 4.15 -13.84
C TYR A 51 5.18 2.80 -14.41
N LYS A 52 4.64 2.36 -15.54
CA LYS A 52 5.07 1.15 -16.27
C LYS A 52 6.51 1.28 -16.78
N GLY A 53 7.22 0.16 -16.95
CA GLY A 53 8.62 0.17 -17.41
C GLY A 53 9.60 0.73 -16.36
N LEU A 54 10.85 1.02 -16.74
CA LEU A 54 11.86 1.60 -15.85
C LEU A 54 12.19 0.77 -14.60
N GLU A 55 11.97 -0.55 -14.62
CA GLU A 55 12.12 -1.45 -13.47
C GLU A 55 13.51 -1.35 -12.84
N ILE A 56 14.54 -1.32 -13.68
CA ILE A 56 15.95 -1.24 -13.27
C ILE A 56 16.23 0.12 -12.61
N VAL A 57 15.87 1.22 -13.30
CA VAL A 57 16.20 2.60 -12.90
C VAL A 57 15.44 3.02 -11.64
N THR A 58 14.25 2.47 -11.43
CA THR A 58 13.41 2.79 -10.27
C THR A 58 13.54 1.78 -9.14
N ASN A 59 14.44 0.79 -9.25
CA ASN A 59 14.62 -0.30 -8.28
C ASN A 59 13.30 -0.98 -7.91
N LYS A 60 12.44 -1.25 -8.90
CA LYS A 60 11.19 -1.95 -8.65
C LYS A 60 11.47 -3.38 -8.24
N ILE A 61 10.71 -3.82 -7.24
CA ILE A 61 10.68 -5.21 -6.84
C ILE A 61 10.22 -6.09 -8.02
N THR A 62 11.00 -7.11 -8.31
CA THR A 62 10.75 -8.05 -9.41
C THR A 62 9.60 -8.99 -9.09
N HIS A 63 9.06 -9.68 -10.11
CA HIS A 63 7.98 -10.64 -9.88
C HIS A 63 8.40 -11.80 -8.95
N ALA A 64 9.65 -12.27 -9.05
CA ALA A 64 10.17 -13.30 -8.16
C ALA A 64 10.27 -12.82 -6.71
N GLU A 65 10.73 -11.59 -6.49
CA GLU A 65 10.85 -11.00 -5.15
C GLU A 65 9.49 -10.68 -4.51
N LYS A 66 8.44 -10.45 -5.29
CA LYS A 66 7.07 -10.28 -4.77
C LYS A 66 6.52 -11.53 -4.09
N GLN A 67 7.05 -12.72 -4.41
CA GLN A 67 6.61 -14.01 -3.83
C GLN A 67 5.09 -14.25 -3.90
N GLY A 68 4.43 -13.73 -4.93
CA GLY A 68 2.97 -13.85 -5.10
C GLY A 68 2.13 -12.84 -4.32
N VAL A 69 2.73 -12.01 -3.46
CA VAL A 69 2.03 -10.93 -2.74
C VAL A 69 1.49 -9.92 -3.75
N ARG A 70 0.25 -9.48 -3.56
CA ARG A 70 -0.34 -8.46 -4.43
C ARG A 70 0.24 -7.09 -4.12
N HIS A 71 0.66 -6.39 -5.18
CA HIS A 71 1.08 -5.00 -5.12
C HIS A 71 0.15 -4.13 -5.97
N TYR A 72 -0.33 -3.05 -5.38
CA TYR A 72 -1.06 -1.97 -6.03
C TYR A 72 -0.15 -0.77 -6.27
N LEU A 73 -0.49 0.06 -7.27
CA LEU A 73 0.24 1.29 -7.64
C LEU A 73 1.72 1.04 -7.95
N LEU A 74 2.06 -0.13 -8.49
CA LEU A 74 3.41 -0.52 -8.85
C LEU A 74 3.45 -0.91 -10.33
N GLY A 75 3.85 0.04 -11.18
CA GLY A 75 3.86 -0.16 -12.64
C GLY A 75 2.48 -0.17 -13.28
N GLU A 76 1.54 0.63 -12.78
CA GLU A 76 0.16 0.67 -13.28
C GLU A 76 -0.13 1.88 -14.18
N ILE A 77 0.63 2.97 -14.02
CA ILE A 77 0.42 4.25 -14.70
C ILE A 77 1.26 4.32 -15.98
N GLU A 78 0.74 4.87 -17.06
CA GLU A 78 1.55 5.07 -18.28
C GLU A 78 2.66 6.12 -18.04
N PRO A 79 3.88 5.94 -18.57
CA PRO A 79 5.00 6.86 -18.32
C PRO A 79 4.75 8.31 -18.71
N ASN A 80 3.88 8.54 -19.70
CA ASN A 80 3.53 9.86 -20.20
C ASN A 80 2.33 10.49 -19.47
N SER A 81 1.75 9.80 -18.49
CA SER A 81 0.64 10.32 -17.69
C SER A 81 1.17 11.12 -16.49
N ILE A 82 0.39 12.12 -16.06
CA ILE A 82 0.65 12.82 -14.80
C ILE A 82 0.04 11.99 -13.66
N PHE A 83 0.82 11.79 -12.60
CA PHE A 83 0.35 11.18 -11.35
C PHE A 83 0.71 12.07 -10.17
N THR A 84 -0.30 12.68 -9.56
CA THR A 84 -0.15 13.65 -8.47
C THR A 84 -0.29 13.01 -7.09
N ALA A 85 0.01 13.79 -6.04
CA ALA A 85 -0.27 13.38 -4.67
C ALA A 85 -1.78 13.19 -4.40
N GLU A 86 -2.63 13.97 -5.07
CA GLU A 86 -4.09 13.81 -4.97
C GLU A 86 -4.53 12.48 -5.58
N ASP A 87 -4.03 12.14 -6.78
CA ASP A 87 -4.29 10.85 -7.42
C ASP A 87 -3.85 9.69 -6.52
N PHE A 88 -2.67 9.80 -5.89
CA PHE A 88 -2.18 8.81 -4.93
C PHE A 88 -3.13 8.64 -3.76
N CYS A 89 -3.60 9.74 -3.15
CA CYS A 89 -4.54 9.70 -2.02
C CYS A 89 -5.85 9.04 -2.42
N VAL A 90 -6.44 9.43 -3.54
CA VAL A 90 -7.70 8.87 -4.04
C VAL A 90 -7.55 7.37 -4.33
N LYS A 91 -6.54 6.98 -5.11
CA LYS A 91 -6.34 5.57 -5.45
C LYS A 91 -5.97 4.70 -4.25
N SER A 92 -5.15 5.20 -3.34
CA SER A 92 -4.79 4.46 -2.12
C SER A 92 -6.01 4.21 -1.24
N ASN A 93 -6.89 5.21 -1.08
CA ASN A 93 -8.14 5.02 -0.35
C ASN A 93 -9.03 3.96 -1.00
N ILE A 94 -9.19 3.99 -2.33
CA ILE A 94 -9.94 2.96 -3.07
C ILE A 94 -9.34 1.57 -2.82
N ASN A 95 -8.02 1.42 -2.96
CA ASN A 95 -7.34 0.15 -2.74
C ASN A 95 -7.47 -0.34 -1.29
N ILE A 96 -7.37 0.55 -0.30
CA ILE A 96 -7.61 0.21 1.12
C ILE A 96 -9.04 -0.30 1.31
N GLU A 97 -10.05 0.35 0.73
CA GLU A 97 -11.43 -0.15 0.80
C GLU A 97 -11.60 -1.52 0.14
N THR A 98 -10.92 -1.76 -0.99
CA THR A 98 -10.95 -3.06 -1.68
C THR A 98 -10.32 -4.16 -0.84
N ILE A 99 -9.13 -3.93 -0.30
CA ILE A 99 -8.40 -4.91 0.52
C ILE A 99 -9.20 -5.28 1.77
N LEU A 100 -9.84 -4.30 2.42
CA LEU A 100 -10.58 -4.54 3.66
C LEU A 100 -11.98 -5.15 3.45
N LYS A 101 -12.45 -5.26 2.20
CA LYS A 101 -13.71 -5.91 1.83
C LYS A 101 -13.52 -7.33 1.30
N ALA A 102 -12.30 -7.69 0.91
CA ALA A 102 -11.92 -9.03 0.45
C ALA A 102 -11.86 -10.02 1.62
#